data_AF-A0A535J2T0-F1
#
_entry.id   AF-A0A535J2T0-F1
#
_cell.length_a   1.000
_cell.length_b   1.000
_cell.length_c   1.000
_cell.angle_alpha   90.00
_cell.angle_beta   90.00
_cell.angle_gamma   90.00
#
_symmetry.space_group_name_H-M   'P 1'
#
loop_
_entity.id
_entity.type
_entity.pdbx_description
1 polymer ?
#
loop_
_entity_poly.entity_id
_entity_poly.type
_entity_poly.pdbx_seq_one_letter_code
_entity_poly.pdbx_strand_id
1 'polypeptide(L)'
;MRSSRTVALACWAVLTGMTVLATPPVNAAAAAPTVSVSGNHLVDSNGNVVQLRGVNRSGAEYACAEGWGIWDGPTDDDASIASMLTWKVNAVRIPLNEDCWLAINGINSQYSGTTYINAVVDYVNRLNAHGIVAIPNLHFSAPGTTVPDAQVPMADREHSNAFWTSVANTFKNNHSVLFDLFNEPYPDNNQDTTAAWTCNLNGGTCPGVSFTAAGMQEMVNAVRATGATQPLLIGGPQYAGVVDHWTQYKPSDPLNQLVASIHIYGLPLDSPCRLQTCWNATVAPLAATTPVVIGELGDTDCTSNFSPGLMTWADAHGVSYTPWAWNVANCAADPSLISTYTGTPTAYGVGVQTHLLAVSSTPTPPPVIPEVPLALLLPLVAVAIFGAATLIRRRRRSRPRSDVS
;
A
#
# COMPACT_ATOMS: atom_id res chain seq x y z
N MET A 1 -79.42 -56.58 32.28
CA MET A 1 -78.43 -56.56 31.18
C MET A 1 -77.89 -55.14 31.08
N ARG A 2 -76.68 -54.89 31.62
CA ARG A 2 -76.10 -53.55 31.78
C ARG A 2 -75.07 -53.32 30.67
N SER A 3 -75.33 -52.30 29.85
CA SER A 3 -74.46 -51.81 28.78
C SER A 3 -73.45 -50.82 29.37
N SER A 4 -72.18 -51.21 29.41
CA SER A 4 -71.07 -50.34 29.86
C SER A 4 -70.68 -49.35 28.75
N ARG A 5 -70.77 -48.05 29.04
CA ARG A 5 -70.28 -46.96 28.18
C ARG A 5 -68.84 -46.62 28.59
N THR A 6 -67.93 -46.67 27.63
CA THR A 6 -66.51 -46.31 27.75
C THR A 6 -66.36 -44.79 27.59
N VAL A 7 -65.63 -44.14 28.51
CA VAL A 7 -65.27 -42.72 28.48
C VAL A 7 -63.93 -42.57 27.76
N ALA A 8 -63.86 -41.70 26.74
CA ALA A 8 -62.63 -41.33 26.05
C ALA A 8 -62.04 -40.05 26.67
N LEU A 9 -60.79 -40.10 27.13
CA LEU A 9 -60.00 -38.92 27.50
C LEU A 9 -59.40 -38.28 26.23
N ALA A 10 -59.63 -36.98 26.05
CA ALA A 10 -58.98 -36.15 25.03
C ALA A 10 -57.72 -35.51 25.62
N CYS A 11 -56.53 -35.88 25.13
CA CYS A 11 -55.28 -35.16 25.40
C CYS A 11 -55.18 -33.95 24.48
N TRP A 12 -55.08 -32.76 25.08
CA TRP A 12 -54.71 -31.52 24.37
C TRP A 12 -53.18 -31.44 24.28
N ALA A 13 -52.63 -31.50 23.08
CA ALA A 13 -51.22 -31.22 22.82
C ALA A 13 -51.02 -29.72 22.61
N VAL A 14 -50.25 -29.08 23.49
CA VAL A 14 -49.80 -27.69 23.33
C VAL A 14 -48.61 -27.70 22.35
N LEU A 15 -48.81 -27.17 21.15
CA LEU A 15 -47.70 -26.86 20.23
C LEU A 15 -46.99 -25.59 20.72
N THR A 16 -45.82 -25.74 21.31
CA THR A 16 -44.86 -24.65 21.48
C THR A 16 -44.12 -24.44 20.15
N GLY A 17 -44.46 -23.36 19.44
CA GLY A 17 -43.71 -22.93 18.26
C GLY A 17 -42.32 -22.46 18.66
N MET A 18 -41.28 -23.26 18.37
CA MET A 18 -39.89 -22.82 18.43
C MET A 18 -39.62 -21.93 17.21
N THR A 19 -39.58 -20.62 17.42
CA THR A 19 -38.98 -19.70 16.44
C THR A 19 -37.47 -19.94 16.44
N VAL A 20 -36.98 -20.63 15.41
CA VAL A 20 -35.55 -20.67 15.09
C VAL A 20 -35.16 -19.25 14.66
N LEU A 21 -34.48 -18.53 15.54
CA LEU A 21 -33.79 -17.30 15.16
C LEU A 21 -32.70 -17.70 14.16
N ALA A 22 -32.94 -17.46 12.87
CA ALA A 22 -31.88 -17.52 11.88
C ALA A 22 -30.81 -16.51 12.29
N THR A 23 -29.63 -16.99 12.63
CA THR A 23 -28.44 -16.16 12.76
C THR A 23 -28.27 -15.36 11.47
N PRO A 24 -28.09 -14.04 11.51
CA PRO A 24 -27.76 -13.29 10.30
C PRO A 24 -26.51 -13.94 9.67
N PRO A 25 -26.42 -14.01 8.33
CA PRO A 25 -25.20 -14.49 7.69
C PRO A 25 -24.03 -13.68 8.26
N VAL A 26 -23.01 -14.37 8.78
CA VAL A 26 -21.72 -13.74 9.05
C VAL A 26 -21.32 -13.11 7.73
N ASN A 27 -21.33 -11.78 7.68
CA ASN A 27 -20.97 -11.05 6.48
C ASN A 27 -19.53 -11.49 6.19
N ALA A 28 -19.33 -12.32 5.16
CA ALA A 28 -17.99 -12.66 4.72
C ALA A 28 -17.23 -11.35 4.55
N ALA A 29 -16.06 -11.24 5.17
CA ALA A 29 -15.22 -10.06 4.97
C ALA A 29 -15.09 -9.83 3.46
N ALA A 30 -15.39 -8.62 3.01
CA ALA A 30 -15.22 -8.30 1.60
C ALA A 30 -13.73 -8.47 1.26
N ALA A 31 -13.43 -9.15 0.15
CA ALA A 31 -12.06 -9.23 -0.34
C ALA A 31 -11.47 -7.82 -0.52
N ALA A 32 -10.14 -7.70 -0.43
CA ALA A 32 -9.46 -6.43 -0.57
C ALA A 32 -9.79 -5.78 -1.91
N PRO A 33 -9.92 -4.44 -1.96
CA PRO A 33 -10.15 -3.76 -3.22
C PRO A 33 -8.95 -3.98 -4.14
N THR A 34 -9.20 -3.97 -5.44
CA THR A 34 -8.14 -3.68 -6.41
C THR A 34 -7.73 -2.21 -6.25
N VAL A 35 -6.46 -1.86 -6.42
CA VAL A 35 -5.98 -0.49 -6.23
C VAL A 35 -5.26 -0.01 -7.49
N SER A 36 -5.58 1.21 -7.92
CA SER A 36 -4.88 1.91 -9.00
C SER A 36 -4.76 3.41 -8.67
N VAL A 37 -3.87 4.12 -9.34
CA VAL A 37 -3.74 5.58 -9.25
C VAL A 37 -4.67 6.24 -10.27
N SER A 38 -5.43 7.24 -9.81
CA SER A 38 -6.21 8.15 -10.64
C SER A 38 -6.05 9.57 -10.12
N GLY A 39 -5.37 10.42 -10.89
CA GLY A 39 -5.02 11.78 -10.45
C GLY A 39 -4.13 11.73 -9.20
N ASN A 40 -4.54 12.41 -8.14
CA ASN A 40 -3.84 12.46 -6.86
C ASN A 40 -4.35 11.43 -5.83
N HIS A 41 -5.14 10.43 -6.26
CA HIS A 41 -5.74 9.44 -5.37
C HIS A 41 -5.42 8.01 -5.78
N LEU A 42 -5.41 7.11 -4.79
CA LEU A 42 -5.61 5.69 -5.02
C LEU A 42 -7.13 5.45 -5.14
N VAL A 43 -7.55 4.57 -6.06
CA VAL A 43 -8.95 4.26 -6.31
C VAL A 43 -9.18 2.77 -6.51
N ASP A 44 -10.39 2.33 -6.19
CA ASP A 44 -10.87 0.97 -6.45
C ASP A 44 -11.32 0.78 -7.92
N SER A 45 -11.76 -0.43 -8.27
CA SER A 45 -12.27 -0.75 -9.61
C SER A 45 -13.55 0.01 -10.01
N ASN A 46 -14.26 0.59 -9.05
CA ASN A 46 -15.44 1.43 -9.27
C ASN A 46 -15.07 2.93 -9.32
N GLY A 47 -13.81 3.28 -9.15
CA GLY A 47 -13.34 4.67 -9.08
C GLY A 47 -13.56 5.35 -7.74
N ASN A 48 -13.93 4.61 -6.67
CA ASN A 48 -14.02 5.17 -5.34
C ASN A 48 -12.62 5.39 -4.77
N VAL A 49 -12.40 6.50 -4.06
CA VAL A 49 -11.13 6.78 -3.39
C VAL A 49 -10.85 5.70 -2.34
N VAL A 50 -9.66 5.12 -2.42
CA VAL A 50 -9.10 4.20 -1.43
C VAL A 50 -8.03 4.98 -0.66
N GLN A 51 -8.23 5.12 0.65
CA GLN A 51 -7.18 5.64 1.53
C GLN A 51 -6.69 4.50 2.42
N LEU A 52 -5.40 4.21 2.33
CA LEU A 52 -4.77 3.15 3.11
C LEU A 52 -4.52 3.69 4.53
N ARG A 53 -5.13 3.02 5.50
CA ARG A 53 -4.97 3.24 6.94
C ARG A 53 -4.53 1.90 7.50
N GLY A 54 -3.22 1.69 7.38
CA GLY A 54 -2.62 0.38 7.56
C GLY A 54 -1.78 0.26 8.81
N VAL A 55 -0.88 -0.71 8.79
CA VAL A 55 0.25 -0.91 9.73
C VAL A 55 1.42 -1.52 8.97
N ASN A 56 2.65 -1.38 9.49
CA ASN A 56 3.77 -2.22 9.05
C ASN A 56 3.75 -3.57 9.79
N ARG A 57 4.20 -4.65 9.13
CA ARG A 57 4.39 -5.97 9.73
C ARG A 57 5.83 -6.44 9.49
N SER A 58 6.71 -6.04 10.40
CA SER A 58 8.14 -6.37 10.40
C SER A 58 8.39 -7.84 10.78
N GLY A 59 9.50 -8.42 10.35
CA GLY A 59 9.95 -9.77 10.63
C GLY A 59 10.58 -10.49 9.44
N ALA A 60 10.02 -10.33 8.24
CA ALA A 60 10.47 -11.05 7.04
C ALA A 60 11.73 -10.48 6.41
N GLU A 61 12.11 -9.27 6.75
CA GLU A 61 13.34 -8.61 6.37
C GLU A 61 14.56 -9.14 7.11
N TYR A 62 14.44 -9.71 8.33
CA TYR A 62 15.60 -10.14 9.13
C TYR A 62 15.60 -11.62 9.54
N ALA A 63 14.46 -12.21 9.89
CA ALA A 63 14.41 -13.54 10.55
C ALA A 63 15.09 -14.66 9.73
N CYS A 64 15.00 -14.56 8.40
CA CYS A 64 15.55 -15.53 7.46
C CYS A 64 17.08 -15.40 7.32
N ALA A 65 17.58 -14.17 7.28
CA ALA A 65 19.00 -13.87 7.23
C ALA A 65 19.70 -14.21 8.56
N GLU A 66 19.00 -13.97 9.68
CA GLU A 66 19.44 -14.38 11.02
C GLU A 66 19.31 -15.90 11.26
N GLY A 67 18.59 -16.62 10.39
CA GLY A 67 18.60 -18.07 10.32
C GLY A 67 17.71 -18.79 11.33
N TRP A 68 16.67 -18.15 11.85
CA TRP A 68 15.75 -18.77 12.82
C TRP A 68 14.29 -18.85 12.36
N GLY A 69 13.91 -18.21 11.24
CA GLY A 69 12.56 -18.28 10.72
C GLY A 69 12.34 -17.45 9.45
N ILE A 70 11.08 -17.34 9.00
CA ILE A 70 10.69 -16.38 7.94
C ILE A 70 9.98 -15.18 8.55
N TRP A 71 9.32 -15.33 9.69
CA TRP A 71 8.52 -14.29 10.31
C TRP A 71 8.85 -14.17 11.80
N ASP A 72 8.89 -12.94 12.29
CA ASP A 72 8.85 -12.66 13.73
C ASP A 72 7.40 -12.59 14.20
N GLY A 73 6.84 -13.73 14.61
CA GLY A 73 5.46 -13.86 15.10
C GLY A 73 4.49 -14.46 14.07
N PRO A 74 3.20 -14.61 14.44
CA PRO A 74 2.23 -15.38 13.67
C PRO A 74 1.84 -14.69 12.36
N THR A 75 1.79 -15.49 11.30
CA THR A 75 1.30 -15.16 9.96
C THR A 75 0.55 -16.34 9.32
N ASP A 76 0.54 -17.49 9.99
CA ASP A 76 0.02 -18.78 9.55
C ASP A 76 -1.46 -18.99 9.87
N ASP A 77 -2.08 -18.09 10.65
CA ASP A 77 -3.50 -18.08 10.97
C ASP A 77 -4.19 -16.71 10.76
N ASP A 78 -5.51 -16.71 10.90
CA ASP A 78 -6.36 -15.52 10.74
C ASP A 78 -6.47 -14.70 12.03
N ALA A 79 -5.94 -15.18 13.17
CA ALA A 79 -6.23 -14.58 14.48
C ALA A 79 -5.64 -13.18 14.60
N SER A 80 -4.38 -12.99 14.20
CA SER A 80 -3.76 -11.67 14.25
C SER A 80 -4.40 -10.69 13.25
N ILE A 81 -4.80 -11.18 12.07
CA ILE A 81 -5.52 -10.40 11.07
C ILE A 81 -6.90 -9.97 11.59
N ALA A 82 -7.63 -10.87 12.26
CA ALA A 82 -8.90 -10.52 12.90
C ALA A 82 -8.71 -9.37 13.91
N SER A 83 -7.62 -9.37 14.67
CA SER A 83 -7.27 -8.27 15.57
C SER A 83 -6.96 -6.97 14.82
N MET A 84 -6.23 -7.01 13.70
CA MET A 84 -6.05 -5.84 12.82
C MET A 84 -7.39 -5.26 12.35
N LEU A 85 -8.35 -6.11 11.97
CA LEU A 85 -9.69 -5.68 11.56
C LEU A 85 -10.48 -5.03 12.69
N THR A 86 -10.28 -5.45 13.96
CA THR A 86 -10.90 -4.76 15.10
C THR A 86 -10.39 -3.33 15.26
N TRP A 87 -9.14 -3.06 14.88
CA TRP A 87 -8.55 -1.72 14.82
C TRP A 87 -8.89 -0.98 13.52
N LYS A 88 -9.64 -1.60 12.59
CA LYS A 88 -10.02 -1.04 11.28
C LYS A 88 -8.86 -0.82 10.31
N VAL A 89 -7.79 -1.61 10.46
CA VAL A 89 -6.69 -1.67 9.49
C VAL A 89 -7.21 -2.16 8.15
N ASN A 90 -6.83 -1.49 7.06
CA ASN A 90 -7.18 -1.88 5.68
C ASN A 90 -5.96 -2.07 4.76
N ALA A 91 -4.75 -1.88 5.28
CA ALA A 91 -3.51 -2.15 4.55
C ALA A 91 -2.42 -2.68 5.47
N VAL A 92 -1.53 -3.53 4.95
CA VAL A 92 -0.34 -4.01 5.66
C VAL A 92 0.88 -3.87 4.75
N ARG A 93 1.87 -3.10 5.20
CA ARG A 93 3.19 -3.00 4.56
C ARG A 93 4.11 -4.09 5.11
N ILE A 94 4.76 -4.83 4.20
CA ILE A 94 5.49 -6.06 4.48
C ILE A 94 6.96 -5.86 4.06
N PRO A 95 7.84 -5.50 5.00
CA PRO A 95 9.28 -5.53 4.79
C PRO A 95 9.77 -6.90 4.33
N LEU A 96 10.53 -6.94 3.22
CA LEU A 96 11.12 -8.16 2.67
C LEU A 96 12.64 -8.06 2.60
N ASN A 97 13.27 -9.23 2.56
CA ASN A 97 14.71 -9.39 2.39
C ASN A 97 15.02 -9.90 0.97
N GLU A 98 15.94 -9.23 0.29
CA GLU A 98 16.37 -9.55 -1.07
C GLU A 98 16.92 -10.98 -1.22
N ASP A 99 17.89 -11.33 -0.40
CA ASP A 99 18.62 -12.59 -0.52
C ASP A 99 17.79 -13.77 -0.03
N CYS A 100 16.93 -13.55 0.97
CA CYS A 100 15.96 -14.56 1.37
C CYS A 100 14.97 -14.83 0.25
N TRP A 101 14.51 -13.81 -0.47
CA TRP A 101 13.63 -14.01 -1.63
C TRP A 101 14.36 -14.73 -2.78
N LEU A 102 15.59 -14.31 -3.10
CA LEU A 102 16.35 -14.84 -4.24
C LEU A 102 17.08 -16.16 -3.96
N ALA A 103 17.19 -16.58 -2.71
CA ALA A 103 17.98 -17.74 -2.26
C ALA A 103 19.46 -17.67 -2.69
N ILE A 104 20.10 -16.53 -2.45
CA ILE A 104 21.51 -16.29 -2.77
C ILE A 104 22.34 -16.07 -1.50
N ASN A 105 23.66 -15.91 -1.66
CA ASN A 105 24.60 -15.46 -0.62
C ASN A 105 24.60 -16.25 0.70
N GLY A 106 24.19 -17.52 0.64
CA GLY A 106 24.28 -18.44 1.78
C GLY A 106 23.12 -18.37 2.76
N ILE A 107 22.02 -17.69 2.43
CA ILE A 107 20.80 -17.77 3.26
C ILE A 107 20.36 -19.23 3.36
N ASN A 108 20.07 -19.68 4.58
CA ASN A 108 19.63 -21.04 4.85
C ASN A 108 18.41 -21.39 3.97
N SER A 109 18.52 -22.45 3.16
CA SER A 109 17.48 -22.88 2.23
C SER A 109 16.14 -23.24 2.88
N GLN A 110 16.13 -23.47 4.19
CA GLN A 110 14.89 -23.63 4.96
C GLN A 110 14.04 -22.35 4.99
N TYR A 111 14.66 -21.18 4.83
CA TYR A 111 14.01 -19.87 4.97
C TYR A 111 14.18 -18.96 3.74
N SER A 112 14.59 -19.52 2.59
CA SER A 112 14.84 -18.74 1.37
C SER A 112 14.17 -19.32 0.13
N GLY A 113 14.20 -18.56 -0.96
CA GLY A 113 13.72 -18.96 -2.28
C GLY A 113 12.24 -19.30 -2.26
N THR A 114 11.88 -20.43 -2.87
CA THR A 114 10.48 -20.89 -2.93
C THR A 114 9.82 -20.97 -1.56
N THR A 115 10.55 -21.34 -0.50
CA THR A 115 9.97 -21.42 0.86
C THR A 115 9.59 -20.04 1.38
N TYR A 116 10.48 -19.05 1.22
CA TYR A 116 10.22 -17.65 1.58
C TYR A 116 9.10 -17.06 0.73
N ILE A 117 9.16 -17.24 -0.60
CA ILE A 117 8.17 -16.74 -1.55
C ILE A 117 6.77 -17.28 -1.22
N ASN A 118 6.64 -18.59 -0.98
CA ASN A 118 5.35 -19.20 -0.63
C ASN A 118 4.79 -18.64 0.67
N ALA A 119 5.63 -18.47 1.70
CA ALA A 119 5.19 -17.89 2.97
C ALA A 119 4.69 -16.44 2.81
N VAL A 120 5.37 -15.62 1.98
CA VAL A 120 4.91 -14.26 1.65
C VAL A 120 3.61 -14.28 0.85
N VAL A 121 3.50 -15.16 -0.16
CA VAL A 121 2.28 -15.33 -0.96
C VAL A 121 1.09 -15.74 -0.09
N ASP A 122 1.28 -16.69 0.81
CA ASP A 122 0.24 -17.17 1.72
C ASP A 122 -0.24 -16.04 2.64
N TYR A 123 0.67 -15.26 3.21
CA TYR A 123 0.31 -14.13 4.06
C TYR A 123 -0.40 -13.01 3.27
N VAL A 124 0.09 -12.64 2.09
CA VAL A 124 -0.57 -11.66 1.20
C VAL A 124 -1.98 -12.12 0.83
N ASN A 125 -2.15 -13.37 0.43
CA ASN A 125 -3.47 -13.92 0.07
C ASN A 125 -4.42 -13.90 1.26
N ARG A 126 -3.92 -14.22 2.47
CA ARG A 126 -4.72 -14.16 3.70
C ARG A 126 -5.15 -12.73 4.00
N LEU A 127 -4.25 -11.75 3.94
CA LEU A 127 -4.59 -10.34 4.11
C LEU A 127 -5.65 -9.89 3.09
N ASN A 128 -5.46 -10.22 1.81
CA ASN A 128 -6.40 -9.85 0.76
C ASN A 128 -7.77 -10.52 0.93
N ALA A 129 -7.84 -11.77 1.40
CA ALA A 129 -9.09 -12.46 1.71
C ALA A 129 -9.89 -11.78 2.84
N HIS A 130 -9.20 -11.02 3.70
CA HIS A 130 -9.78 -10.27 4.83
C HIS A 130 -10.00 -8.79 4.53
N GLY A 131 -9.90 -8.35 3.28
CA GLY A 131 -10.15 -6.96 2.92
C GLY A 131 -8.94 -6.03 3.03
N ILE A 132 -7.76 -6.57 3.36
CA ILE A 132 -6.55 -5.80 3.61
C ILE A 132 -5.66 -5.80 2.35
N VAL A 133 -5.30 -4.60 1.89
CA VAL A 133 -4.32 -4.39 0.80
C VAL A 133 -2.91 -4.70 1.30
N ALA A 134 -2.10 -5.41 0.52
CA ALA A 134 -0.72 -5.74 0.91
C ALA A 134 0.29 -4.84 0.18
N ILE A 135 1.37 -4.45 0.86
CA ILE A 135 2.44 -3.62 0.29
C ILE A 135 3.80 -4.28 0.55
N PRO A 136 4.23 -5.27 -0.26
CA PRO A 136 5.60 -5.77 -0.23
C PRO A 136 6.62 -4.66 -0.48
N ASN A 137 7.65 -4.60 0.35
CA ASN A 137 8.71 -3.61 0.31
C ASN A 137 10.08 -4.27 0.24
N LEU A 138 10.97 -3.80 -0.64
CA LEU A 138 12.39 -4.13 -0.53
C LEU A 138 12.98 -3.39 0.66
N HIS A 139 13.19 -4.10 1.76
CA HIS A 139 13.59 -3.50 3.03
C HIS A 139 15.08 -3.63 3.29
N PHE A 140 15.61 -4.86 3.24
CA PHE A 140 17.04 -5.13 3.30
C PHE A 140 17.53 -5.76 2.00
N SER A 141 18.63 -5.21 1.48
CA SER A 141 19.38 -5.62 0.29
C SER A 141 20.88 -5.48 0.58
N ALA A 142 21.74 -6.15 -0.19
CA ALA A 142 23.17 -6.03 0.03
C ALA A 142 24.00 -6.39 -1.22
N PRO A 143 25.13 -5.69 -1.46
CA PRO A 143 25.96 -5.94 -2.63
C PRO A 143 26.78 -7.23 -2.51
N GLY A 144 27.09 -7.83 -3.67
CA GLY A 144 27.98 -8.97 -3.79
C GLY A 144 27.46 -10.18 -3.01
N THR A 145 28.30 -10.73 -2.14
CA THR A 145 27.95 -11.91 -1.35
C THR A 145 27.62 -11.58 0.12
N THR A 146 27.34 -10.31 0.40
CA THR A 146 27.05 -9.85 1.76
C THR A 146 25.63 -10.26 2.11
N VAL A 147 25.42 -10.87 3.27
CA VAL A 147 24.07 -11.18 3.76
C VAL A 147 23.40 -9.86 4.18
N PRO A 148 22.18 -9.55 3.71
CA PRO A 148 21.43 -8.37 4.11
C PRO A 148 20.83 -8.56 5.51
N ASP A 149 21.55 -8.14 6.55
CA ASP A 149 21.14 -8.15 7.96
C ASP A 149 20.94 -6.74 8.55
N ALA A 150 21.08 -5.71 7.72
CA ALA A 150 20.88 -4.32 8.09
C ALA A 150 20.49 -3.48 6.88
N GLN A 151 20.07 -2.25 7.15
CA GLN A 151 19.76 -1.27 6.12
C GLN A 151 21.03 -0.79 5.41
N VAL A 152 20.91 -0.52 4.11
CA VAL A 152 21.96 0.03 3.25
C VAL A 152 21.51 1.33 2.55
N PRO A 153 22.43 2.22 2.13
CA PRO A 153 22.08 3.56 1.62
C PRO A 153 21.16 3.59 0.40
N MET A 154 21.21 2.53 -0.42
CA MET A 154 20.44 2.35 -1.65
C MET A 154 20.31 0.84 -1.93
N ALA A 155 19.30 0.45 -2.70
CA ALA A 155 19.23 -0.86 -3.33
C ALA A 155 20.51 -1.15 -4.14
N ASP A 156 21.04 -2.38 -4.12
CA ASP A 156 22.19 -2.74 -4.94
C ASP A 156 21.76 -3.17 -6.35
N ARG A 157 22.52 -2.74 -7.36
CA ARG A 157 22.21 -3.06 -8.76
C ARG A 157 22.37 -4.53 -9.10
N GLU A 158 23.17 -5.27 -8.33
CA GLU A 158 23.51 -6.65 -8.63
C GLU A 158 22.30 -7.58 -8.46
N HIS A 159 21.47 -7.34 -7.44
CA HIS A 159 20.35 -8.23 -7.10
C HIS A 159 18.98 -7.56 -7.13
N SER A 160 18.86 -6.25 -6.83
CA SER A 160 17.55 -5.64 -6.54
C SER A 160 16.61 -5.61 -7.75
N ASN A 161 17.14 -5.52 -8.97
CA ASN A 161 16.31 -5.63 -10.17
C ASN A 161 15.77 -7.05 -10.38
N ALA A 162 16.57 -8.08 -10.04
CA ALA A 162 16.14 -9.47 -10.12
C ALA A 162 15.10 -9.78 -9.05
N PHE A 163 15.29 -9.24 -7.83
CA PHE A 163 14.30 -9.26 -6.77
C PHE A 163 12.97 -8.68 -7.26
N TRP A 164 12.97 -7.44 -7.77
CA TRP A 164 11.73 -6.79 -8.23
C TRP A 164 11.08 -7.49 -9.43
N THR A 165 11.88 -8.02 -10.35
CA THR A 165 11.36 -8.86 -11.44
C THR A 165 10.65 -10.10 -10.90
N SER A 166 11.21 -10.75 -9.88
CA SER A 166 10.61 -11.94 -9.27
C SER A 166 9.35 -11.60 -8.46
N VAL A 167 9.40 -10.59 -7.60
CA VAL A 167 8.23 -10.12 -6.81
C VAL A 167 7.09 -9.72 -7.74
N ALA A 168 7.38 -8.95 -8.79
CA ALA A 168 6.38 -8.53 -9.76
C ALA A 168 5.78 -9.74 -10.51
N ASN A 169 6.57 -10.73 -10.94
CA ASN A 169 6.02 -11.93 -11.57
C ASN A 169 5.13 -12.75 -10.62
N THR A 170 5.47 -12.80 -9.34
CA THR A 170 4.66 -13.48 -8.32
C THR A 170 3.30 -12.80 -8.14
N PHE A 171 3.25 -11.47 -8.11
CA PHE A 171 2.04 -10.74 -7.73
C PHE A 171 1.34 -9.99 -8.87
N LYS A 172 1.83 -9.94 -10.11
CA LYS A 172 1.27 -9.12 -11.22
C LYS A 172 -0.23 -9.28 -11.51
N ASN A 173 -0.81 -10.43 -11.16
CA ASN A 173 -2.25 -10.68 -11.34
C ASN A 173 -3.08 -10.35 -10.08
N ASN A 174 -2.43 -9.97 -8.98
CA ASN A 174 -3.06 -9.54 -7.75
C ASN A 174 -3.01 -8.01 -7.67
N HIS A 175 -4.15 -7.39 -7.95
CA HIS A 175 -4.30 -5.93 -7.93
C HIS A 175 -4.68 -5.38 -6.55
N SER A 176 -4.77 -6.22 -5.51
CA SER A 176 -4.85 -5.81 -4.10
C SER A 176 -3.48 -5.69 -3.46
N VAL A 177 -2.44 -5.55 -4.30
CA VAL A 177 -1.03 -5.39 -3.92
C VAL A 177 -0.50 -4.09 -4.51
N LEU A 178 0.30 -3.35 -3.75
CA LEU A 178 1.16 -2.26 -4.22
C LEU A 178 2.62 -2.65 -3.96
N PHE A 179 3.57 -2.06 -4.68
CA PHE A 179 5.00 -2.34 -4.46
C PHE A 179 5.72 -1.11 -3.93
N ASP A 180 6.45 -1.23 -2.83
CA ASP A 180 7.30 -0.16 -2.29
C ASP A 180 8.77 -0.43 -2.61
N LEU A 181 9.31 0.29 -3.59
CA LEU A 181 10.48 -0.14 -4.36
C LEU A 181 11.79 -0.19 -3.55
N PHE A 182 11.93 0.66 -2.53
CA PHE A 182 13.03 0.58 -1.58
C PHE A 182 12.67 1.36 -0.33
N ASN A 183 12.93 0.77 0.83
CA ASN A 183 12.50 1.29 2.12
C ASN A 183 12.89 2.74 2.37
N GLU A 184 14.19 3.00 2.46
CA GLU A 184 14.72 4.27 2.95
C GLU A 184 16.01 4.62 2.21
N PRO A 185 15.94 5.33 1.07
CA PRO A 185 17.12 5.87 0.43
C PRO A 185 17.81 6.90 1.33
N TYR A 186 19.12 6.75 1.56
CA TYR A 186 19.97 7.75 2.25
C TYR A 186 21.35 7.95 1.60
N PRO A 187 21.44 8.11 0.26
CA PRO A 187 22.71 8.44 -0.39
C PRO A 187 23.23 9.82 0.06
N ASP A 188 24.45 10.14 -0.33
CA ASP A 188 25.12 11.41 -0.03
C ASP A 188 25.23 11.72 1.47
N ASN A 189 25.48 10.67 2.27
CA ASN A 189 25.53 10.72 3.73
C ASN A 189 24.24 11.30 4.34
N ASN A 190 23.09 10.85 3.82
CA ASN A 190 21.77 11.22 4.32
C ASN A 190 21.42 12.72 4.21
N GLN A 191 21.98 13.41 3.21
CA GLN A 191 21.69 14.82 2.97
C GLN A 191 20.58 15.01 1.94
N ASP A 192 19.86 16.12 2.04
CA ASP A 192 18.91 16.57 1.02
C ASP A 192 19.64 17.45 0.00
N THR A 193 20.19 16.81 -1.04
CA THR A 193 20.95 17.49 -2.10
C THR A 193 20.54 17.01 -3.48
N THR A 194 20.87 17.80 -4.51
CA THR A 194 20.74 17.37 -5.90
C THR A 194 21.48 16.05 -6.17
N ALA A 195 22.62 15.78 -5.51
CA ALA A 195 23.35 14.53 -5.68
C ALA A 195 22.60 13.34 -5.08
N ALA A 196 22.00 13.51 -3.89
CA ALA A 196 21.18 12.49 -3.24
C ALA A 196 19.95 12.14 -4.09
N TRP A 197 19.21 13.15 -4.56
CA TRP A 197 18.05 12.97 -5.42
C TRP A 197 18.39 12.37 -6.80
N THR A 198 19.52 12.79 -7.39
CA THR A 198 20.01 12.21 -8.65
C THR A 198 20.38 10.74 -8.47
N CYS A 199 21.01 10.39 -7.35
CA CYS A 199 21.31 9.00 -7.01
C CYS A 199 20.02 8.19 -6.82
N ASN A 200 19.06 8.71 -6.06
CA ASN A 200 17.80 8.02 -5.81
C ASN A 200 17.09 7.66 -7.13
N LEU A 201 17.03 8.60 -8.08
CA LEU A 201 16.43 8.35 -9.40
C LEU A 201 17.25 7.39 -10.27
N ASN A 202 18.54 7.67 -10.46
CA ASN A 202 19.37 7.04 -11.51
C ASN A 202 20.25 5.89 -11.03
N GLY A 203 20.50 5.78 -9.73
CA GLY A 203 21.49 4.88 -9.14
C GLY A 203 22.89 5.11 -9.71
N GLY A 204 23.66 4.04 -9.86
CA GLY A 204 25.04 4.07 -10.33
C GLY A 204 26.05 4.34 -9.22
N THR A 205 27.14 5.03 -9.55
CA THR A 205 28.12 5.46 -8.56
C THR A 205 27.60 6.70 -7.85
N CYS A 206 27.25 6.55 -6.58
CA CYS A 206 26.65 7.61 -5.79
C CYS A 206 27.54 8.03 -4.62
N PRO A 207 27.58 9.31 -4.25
CA PRO A 207 28.18 9.75 -2.99
C PRO A 207 27.57 8.99 -1.80
N GLY A 208 28.39 8.59 -0.83
CA GLY A 208 27.94 7.86 0.35
C GLY A 208 27.52 6.40 0.10
N VAL A 209 27.66 5.88 -1.12
CA VAL A 209 27.34 4.48 -1.47
C VAL A 209 28.61 3.77 -1.95
N SER A 210 28.99 2.68 -1.29
CA SER A 210 30.23 1.94 -1.56
C SER A 210 30.11 0.88 -2.67
N PHE A 211 28.93 0.72 -3.24
CA PHE A 211 28.59 -0.22 -4.30
C PHE A 211 27.79 0.49 -5.41
N THR A 212 27.53 -0.22 -6.52
CA THR A 212 26.70 0.34 -7.59
C THR A 212 25.23 0.28 -7.19
N ALA A 213 24.61 1.44 -6.99
CA ALA A 213 23.22 1.54 -6.60
C ALA A 213 22.27 1.20 -7.77
N ALA A 214 21.19 0.48 -7.50
CA ALA A 214 20.01 0.44 -8.36
C ALA A 214 19.21 1.73 -8.13
N GLY A 215 18.91 2.46 -9.20
CA GLY A 215 18.05 3.64 -9.12
C GLY A 215 16.58 3.26 -9.13
N MET A 216 15.72 4.12 -8.59
CA MET A 216 14.26 3.93 -8.63
C MET A 216 13.74 3.74 -10.07
N GLN A 217 14.32 4.43 -11.07
CA GLN A 217 13.93 4.22 -12.47
C GLN A 217 14.21 2.80 -12.97
N GLU A 218 15.33 2.22 -12.54
CA GLU A 218 15.74 0.88 -12.92
C GLU A 218 14.78 -0.17 -12.33
N MET A 219 14.41 -0.01 -11.05
CA MET A 219 13.45 -0.88 -10.37
C MET A 219 12.03 -0.72 -10.93
N VAL A 220 11.58 0.50 -11.27
CA VAL A 220 10.31 0.72 -12.00
C VAL A 220 10.33 -0.05 -13.33
N ASN A 221 11.42 0.03 -14.09
CA ASN A 221 11.55 -0.69 -15.36
C ASN A 221 11.52 -2.21 -15.15
N ALA A 222 12.20 -2.72 -14.13
CA ALA A 222 12.20 -4.15 -13.79
C ALA A 222 10.78 -4.66 -13.50
N VAL A 223 10.01 -3.93 -12.69
CA VAL A 223 8.61 -4.26 -12.42
C VAL A 223 7.77 -4.22 -13.69
N ARG A 224 7.83 -3.11 -14.45
CA ARG A 224 6.99 -2.92 -15.65
C ARG A 224 7.33 -3.89 -16.78
N ALA A 225 8.58 -4.33 -16.91
CA ALA A 225 8.99 -5.34 -17.89
C ALA A 225 8.28 -6.70 -17.71
N THR A 226 7.77 -7.00 -16.51
CA THR A 226 7.00 -8.24 -16.24
C THR A 226 5.53 -8.19 -16.71
N GLY A 227 5.04 -7.00 -17.06
CA GLY A 227 3.63 -6.71 -17.30
C GLY A 227 2.83 -6.31 -16.05
N ALA A 228 3.47 -6.20 -14.88
CA ALA A 228 2.81 -5.74 -13.66
C ALA A 228 2.30 -4.29 -13.78
N THR A 229 1.05 -4.06 -13.39
CA THR A 229 0.37 -2.76 -13.50
C THR A 229 0.07 -2.11 -12.15
N GLN A 230 0.47 -2.73 -11.05
CA GLN A 230 0.21 -2.24 -9.70
C GLN A 230 0.88 -0.88 -9.43
N PRO A 231 0.32 -0.08 -8.50
CA PRO A 231 0.96 1.13 -8.03
C PRO A 231 2.33 0.88 -7.41
N LEU A 232 3.25 1.83 -7.61
CA LEU A 232 4.63 1.77 -7.12
C LEU A 232 4.89 2.96 -6.17
N LEU A 233 5.21 2.67 -4.92
CA LEU A 233 5.64 3.65 -3.93
C LEU A 233 7.13 3.96 -4.16
N ILE A 234 7.45 5.26 -4.17
CA ILE A 234 8.80 5.81 -4.39
C ILE A 234 9.12 6.81 -3.29
N GLY A 235 10.07 6.44 -2.42
CA GLY A 235 10.62 7.31 -1.38
C GLY A 235 11.67 8.30 -1.90
N GLY A 236 11.82 9.42 -1.20
CA GLY A 236 12.94 10.37 -1.38
C GLY A 236 14.22 9.94 -0.65
N PRO A 237 15.28 10.77 -0.69
CA PRO A 237 16.44 10.63 0.19
C PRO A 237 16.07 10.94 1.66
N GLN A 238 17.07 10.99 2.53
CA GLN A 238 16.94 11.26 3.96
C GLN A 238 16.13 10.20 4.73
N TYR A 239 16.40 8.91 4.48
CA TYR A 239 15.59 7.79 4.97
C TYR A 239 14.12 7.93 4.55
N ALA A 240 13.87 8.23 3.28
CA ALA A 240 12.55 8.61 2.77
C ALA A 240 11.88 9.77 3.55
N GLY A 241 12.64 10.61 4.25
CA GLY A 241 12.12 11.65 5.13
C GLY A 241 11.68 12.94 4.42
N VAL A 242 11.94 13.07 3.11
CA VAL A 242 11.62 14.27 2.32
C VAL A 242 10.97 13.93 0.97
N VAL A 243 10.10 14.82 0.51
CA VAL A 243 9.38 14.73 -0.79
C VAL A 243 9.33 16.06 -1.55
N ASP A 244 10.07 17.06 -1.07
CA ASP A 244 10.09 18.43 -1.57
C ASP A 244 10.60 18.56 -3.02
N HIS A 245 11.48 17.65 -3.45
CA HIS A 245 11.93 17.56 -4.85
C HIS A 245 11.31 16.39 -5.63
N TRP A 246 10.29 15.70 -5.10
CA TRP A 246 9.75 14.48 -5.71
C TRP A 246 9.24 14.71 -7.14
N THR A 247 8.57 15.84 -7.40
CA THR A 247 8.06 16.14 -8.76
C THR A 247 9.17 16.27 -9.82
N GLN A 248 10.37 16.67 -9.41
CA GLN A 248 11.54 16.81 -10.28
C GLN A 248 12.29 15.49 -10.49
N TYR A 249 12.33 14.63 -9.46
CA TYR A 249 13.16 13.42 -9.45
C TYR A 249 12.37 12.10 -9.41
N LYS A 250 11.05 12.12 -9.59
CA LYS A 250 10.29 10.88 -9.74
C LYS A 250 10.69 10.13 -11.02
N PRO A 251 10.68 8.79 -11.01
CA PRO A 251 10.81 8.00 -12.22
C PRO A 251 9.73 8.32 -13.25
N SER A 252 10.01 7.98 -14.51
CA SER A 252 8.99 7.83 -15.53
C SER A 252 8.35 6.46 -15.41
N ASP A 253 7.03 6.44 -15.22
CA ASP A 253 6.20 5.23 -15.30
C ASP A 253 5.20 5.37 -16.46
N PRO A 254 5.27 4.52 -17.51
CA PRO A 254 4.37 4.61 -18.65
C PRO A 254 2.90 4.41 -18.27
N LEU A 255 2.60 3.84 -17.10
CA LEU A 255 1.24 3.62 -16.61
C LEU A 255 0.72 4.76 -15.72
N ASN A 256 1.57 5.72 -15.34
CA ASN A 256 1.25 6.79 -14.39
C ASN A 256 0.68 6.25 -13.06
N GLN A 257 1.28 5.18 -12.53
CA GLN A 257 0.86 4.52 -11.29
C GLN A 257 1.87 4.74 -10.16
N LEU A 258 2.57 5.88 -10.14
CA LEU A 258 3.51 6.22 -9.07
C LEU A 258 2.79 6.85 -7.87
N VAL A 259 3.28 6.49 -6.69
CA VAL A 259 2.84 6.99 -5.38
C VAL A 259 4.08 7.52 -4.66
N ALA A 260 4.00 8.71 -4.07
CA ALA A 260 5.09 9.22 -3.25
C ALA A 260 5.06 8.54 -1.88
N SER A 261 6.21 8.04 -1.41
CA SER A 261 6.37 7.52 -0.05
C SER A 261 7.17 8.51 0.81
N ILE A 262 6.76 8.71 2.06
CA ILE A 262 7.51 9.50 3.06
C ILE A 262 7.48 8.81 4.43
N HIS A 263 8.58 8.85 5.17
CA HIS A 263 8.67 8.29 6.52
C HIS A 263 8.78 9.43 7.54
N ILE A 264 7.92 9.43 8.56
CA ILE A 264 7.80 10.54 9.50
C ILE A 264 7.71 10.03 10.94
N TYR A 265 8.80 10.18 11.69
CA TYR A 265 8.91 9.77 13.08
C TYR A 265 8.93 10.94 14.07
N GLY A 266 8.37 10.69 15.25
CA GLY A 266 8.42 11.58 16.41
C GLY A 266 9.78 11.54 17.12
N LEU A 267 9.93 12.35 18.16
CA LEU A 267 11.12 12.29 19.02
C LEU A 267 11.06 11.05 19.92
N PRO A 268 12.21 10.47 20.33
CA PRO A 268 13.57 10.91 20.05
C PRO A 268 14.16 10.51 18.68
N LEU A 269 13.50 9.64 17.90
CA LEU A 269 14.04 9.18 16.61
C LEU A 269 14.21 10.33 15.59
N ASP A 270 13.21 11.22 15.53
CA ASP A 270 13.12 12.38 14.65
C ASP A 270 13.05 12.03 13.15
N SER A 271 12.60 12.98 12.34
CA SER A 271 12.58 12.91 10.88
C SER A 271 12.60 14.33 10.30
N PRO A 272 13.16 14.54 9.08
CA PRO A 272 13.21 15.87 8.47
C PRO A 272 11.86 16.59 8.45
N CYS A 273 10.80 15.84 8.18
CA CYS A 273 9.43 16.35 8.15
C CYS A 273 8.61 16.01 9.39
N ARG A 274 9.21 15.98 10.58
CA ARG A 274 8.47 15.78 11.84
C ARG A 274 7.45 16.88 12.13
N LEU A 275 7.73 18.13 11.80
CA LEU A 275 6.84 19.25 12.17
C LEU A 275 5.71 19.45 11.16
N GLN A 276 4.52 19.81 11.66
CA GLN A 276 3.36 20.17 10.83
C GLN A 276 3.65 21.29 9.81
N THR A 277 4.60 22.18 10.11
CA THR A 277 5.08 23.19 9.16
C THR A 277 5.72 22.56 7.92
N CYS A 278 6.46 21.45 8.05
CA CYS A 278 6.89 20.68 6.86
C CYS A 278 5.68 20.09 6.13
N TRP A 279 4.77 19.39 6.83
CA TRP A 279 3.64 18.71 6.18
C TRP A 279 2.83 19.66 5.28
N ASN A 280 2.53 20.86 5.80
CA ASN A 280 1.81 21.89 5.06
C ASN A 280 2.62 22.49 3.89
N ALA A 281 3.94 22.62 4.04
CA ALA A 281 4.79 23.28 3.06
C ALA A 281 5.26 22.36 1.93
N THR A 282 5.37 21.05 2.18
CA THR A 282 5.95 20.09 1.23
C THR A 282 4.96 18.99 0.84
N VAL A 283 4.37 18.29 1.83
CA VAL A 283 3.54 17.11 1.60
C VAL A 283 2.17 17.51 1.04
N ALA A 284 1.50 18.52 1.59
CA ALA A 284 0.19 18.97 1.11
C ALA A 284 0.21 19.44 -0.35
N PRO A 285 1.16 20.29 -0.81
CA PRO A 285 1.27 20.65 -2.22
C PRO A 285 1.48 19.45 -3.15
N LEU A 286 2.26 18.45 -2.72
CA LEU A 286 2.45 17.22 -3.50
C LEU A 286 1.16 16.39 -3.55
N ALA A 287 0.48 16.21 -2.41
CA ALA A 287 -0.77 15.46 -2.27
C ALA A 287 -1.93 16.02 -3.11
N ALA A 288 -1.85 17.28 -3.55
CA ALA A 288 -2.82 17.87 -4.48
C ALA A 288 -2.69 17.33 -5.92
N THR A 289 -1.59 16.66 -6.26
CA THR A 289 -1.31 16.21 -7.65
C THR A 289 -0.84 14.75 -7.74
N THR A 290 -0.39 14.18 -6.64
CA THR A 290 0.20 12.83 -6.57
C THR A 290 -0.35 12.12 -5.32
N PRO A 291 -0.77 10.85 -5.39
CA PRO A 291 -1.10 10.11 -4.18
C PRO A 291 0.15 9.97 -3.28
N VAL A 292 -0.03 10.20 -1.98
CA VAL A 292 1.04 10.09 -0.99
C VAL A 292 0.68 9.02 0.04
N VAL A 293 1.66 8.19 0.39
CA VAL A 293 1.60 7.25 1.51
C VAL A 293 2.70 7.61 2.49
N ILE A 294 2.35 7.84 3.76
CA ILE A 294 3.31 7.85 4.84
C ILE A 294 3.66 6.38 5.15
N GLY A 295 4.68 5.86 4.48
CA GLY A 295 5.06 4.44 4.51
C GLY A 295 5.45 3.96 5.91
N GLU A 296 5.97 4.88 6.71
CA GLU A 296 6.24 4.65 8.13
C GLU A 296 5.96 5.92 8.94
N LEU A 297 5.37 5.73 10.11
CA LEU A 297 5.33 6.73 11.18
C LEU A 297 5.35 6.04 12.53
N GLY A 298 5.82 6.73 13.57
CA GLY A 298 5.80 6.20 14.92
C GLY A 298 6.23 7.14 16.02
N ASP A 299 5.84 6.80 17.24
CA ASP A 299 6.28 7.44 18.49
C ASP A 299 7.23 6.47 19.20
N THR A 300 8.52 6.79 19.24
CA THR A 300 9.56 5.97 19.89
C THR A 300 9.79 6.34 21.35
N ASP A 301 8.95 7.18 21.92
CA ASP A 301 8.95 7.52 23.36
C ASP A 301 7.88 6.74 24.14
N CYS A 302 7.24 5.75 23.50
CA CYS A 302 6.10 5.01 24.03
C CYS A 302 4.93 5.92 24.46
N THR A 303 4.79 7.11 23.87
CA THR A 303 3.59 7.94 24.02
C THR A 303 2.73 7.88 22.76
N SER A 304 1.66 8.66 22.73
CA SER A 304 0.76 8.82 21.58
C SER A 304 0.60 10.30 21.21
N ASN A 305 1.60 11.12 21.50
CA ASN A 305 1.49 12.57 21.38
C ASN A 305 1.76 13.06 19.96
N PHE A 306 2.50 12.28 19.16
CA PHE A 306 2.93 12.69 17.83
C PHE A 306 2.03 12.10 16.75
N SER A 307 1.93 10.76 16.66
CA SER A 307 1.27 10.07 15.54
C SER A 307 -0.18 10.47 15.32
N PRO A 308 -1.08 10.60 16.33
CA PRO A 308 -2.47 10.98 16.10
C PRO A 308 -2.65 12.36 15.44
N GLY A 309 -1.76 13.31 15.74
CA GLY A 309 -1.76 14.63 15.10
C GLY A 309 -1.40 14.54 13.61
N LEU A 310 -0.39 13.74 13.28
CA LEU A 310 -0.01 13.44 11.89
C LEU A 310 -1.12 12.69 11.14
N MET A 311 -1.72 11.67 11.75
CA MET A 311 -2.80 10.88 11.14
C MET A 311 -4.04 11.74 10.88
N THR A 312 -4.41 12.61 11.82
CA THR A 312 -5.50 13.59 11.63
C THR A 312 -5.22 14.52 10.45
N TRP A 313 -3.99 15.03 10.36
CA TRP A 313 -3.58 15.85 9.23
C TRP A 313 -3.63 15.07 7.92
N ALA A 314 -3.14 13.83 7.90
CA ALA A 314 -3.12 12.98 6.71
C ALA A 314 -4.54 12.69 6.22
N ASP A 315 -5.48 12.38 7.12
CA ASP A 315 -6.89 12.18 6.80
C ASP A 315 -7.54 13.41 6.17
N ALA A 316 -7.23 14.62 6.66
CA ALA A 316 -7.73 15.86 6.08
C ALA A 316 -7.20 16.15 4.66
N HIS A 317 -6.09 15.52 4.26
CA HIS A 317 -5.43 15.74 2.96
C HIS A 317 -5.51 14.50 2.04
N GLY A 318 -6.24 13.46 2.42
CA GLY A 318 -6.33 12.21 1.65
C GLY A 318 -5.01 11.43 1.55
N VAL A 319 -4.08 11.69 2.46
CA VAL A 319 -2.78 11.01 2.54
C VAL A 319 -2.96 9.69 3.28
N SER A 320 -2.46 8.61 2.68
CA SER A 320 -2.49 7.27 3.27
C SER A 320 -1.36 7.10 4.29
N TYR A 321 -1.45 6.14 5.20
CA TYR A 321 -0.41 5.92 6.22
C TYR A 321 -0.37 4.48 6.75
N THR A 322 0.82 4.04 7.15
CA THR A 322 1.10 2.73 7.77
C THR A 322 1.99 2.94 9.00
N PRO A 323 1.42 3.08 10.21
CA PRO A 323 2.21 3.21 11.42
C PRO A 323 3.06 1.96 11.66
N TRP A 324 4.33 2.16 12.01
CA TRP A 324 5.24 1.11 12.40
C TRP A 324 5.05 0.84 13.88
N ALA A 325 4.82 -0.39 14.38
CA ALA A 325 4.51 -1.62 13.64
C ALA A 325 3.64 -2.61 14.44
N TRP A 326 2.94 -3.51 13.72
CA TRP A 326 2.15 -4.61 14.28
C TRP A 326 3.04 -5.81 14.67
N ASN A 327 3.92 -5.59 15.63
CA ASN A 327 4.87 -6.56 16.16
C ASN A 327 4.79 -6.57 17.68
N VAL A 328 5.05 -7.70 18.34
CA VAL A 328 5.16 -7.76 19.80
C VAL A 328 6.60 -7.45 20.21
N ALA A 329 6.88 -6.18 20.49
CA ALA A 329 8.21 -5.68 20.86
C ALA A 329 8.10 -4.49 21.83
N ASN A 330 9.23 -3.85 22.15
CA ASN A 330 9.25 -2.68 23.03
C ASN A 330 9.01 -1.40 22.24
N CYS A 331 7.91 -0.68 22.49
CA CYS A 331 7.54 0.56 21.78
C CYS A 331 8.57 1.70 21.77
N ALA A 332 9.62 1.67 22.59
CA ALA A 332 10.67 2.68 22.58
C ALA A 332 11.86 2.29 21.69
N ALA A 333 12.17 0.99 21.63
CA ALA A 333 13.25 0.46 20.79
C ALA A 333 12.76 0.21 19.36
N ASP A 334 11.59 -0.42 19.23
CA ASP A 334 10.91 -0.73 17.98
C ASP A 334 9.48 -0.25 18.17
N PRO A 335 8.98 0.81 17.49
CA PRO A 335 7.70 1.47 17.82
C PRO A 335 6.48 0.54 17.71
N SER A 336 6.37 -0.44 18.59
CA SER A 336 5.44 -1.54 18.53
C SER A 336 4.07 -1.02 18.91
N LEU A 337 3.08 -1.30 18.06
CA LEU A 337 1.69 -0.99 18.28
C LEU A 337 1.06 -1.94 19.31
N ILE A 338 1.55 -3.17 19.41
CA ILE A 338 0.88 -4.24 20.16
C ILE A 338 1.81 -4.94 21.16
N SER A 339 1.28 -5.26 22.34
CA SER A 339 1.97 -6.09 23.34
C SER A 339 1.60 -7.58 23.23
N THR A 340 0.55 -7.92 22.47
CA THR A 340 0.14 -9.28 22.15
C THR A 340 -0.45 -9.35 20.75
N TYR A 341 -0.29 -10.48 20.05
CA TYR A 341 -0.89 -10.68 18.72
C TYR A 341 -2.43 -10.79 18.71
N THR A 342 -3.06 -10.77 19.90
CA THR A 342 -4.51 -10.56 20.05
C THR A 342 -4.91 -9.08 19.93
N GLY A 343 -3.97 -8.18 19.66
CA GLY A 343 -4.24 -6.75 19.41
C GLY A 343 -4.30 -5.90 20.66
N THR A 344 -3.67 -6.30 21.77
CA THR A 344 -3.56 -5.46 22.97
C THR A 344 -2.60 -4.31 22.68
N PRO A 345 -3.04 -3.04 22.72
CA PRO A 345 -2.18 -1.93 22.36
C PRO A 345 -1.04 -1.71 23.37
N THR A 346 0.12 -1.27 22.89
CA THR A 346 1.12 -0.58 23.72
C THR A 346 0.64 0.86 24.03
N ALA A 347 1.39 1.62 24.84
CA ALA A 347 1.06 3.03 25.08
C ALA A 347 1.12 3.90 23.81
N TYR A 348 1.95 3.53 22.83
CA TYR A 348 1.92 4.11 21.49
C TYR A 348 0.73 3.61 20.67
N GLY A 349 0.47 2.30 20.70
CA GLY A 349 -0.66 1.68 20.01
C GLY A 349 -2.03 2.23 20.41
N VAL A 350 -2.21 2.68 21.65
CA VAL A 350 -3.48 3.25 22.13
C VAL A 350 -3.92 4.44 21.28
N GLY A 351 -3.01 5.36 20.95
CA GLY A 351 -3.32 6.53 20.12
C GLY A 351 -3.69 6.15 18.70
N VAL A 352 -2.92 5.25 18.08
CA VAL A 352 -3.18 4.75 16.74
C VAL A 352 -4.51 4.02 16.67
N GLN A 353 -4.78 3.10 17.60
CA GLN A 353 -6.04 2.36 17.68
C GLN A 353 -7.23 3.32 17.83
N THR A 354 -7.14 4.28 18.76
CA THR A 354 -8.20 5.26 19.01
C THR A 354 -8.52 6.07 17.76
N HIS A 355 -7.47 6.52 17.06
CA HIS A 355 -7.61 7.29 15.83
C HIS A 355 -8.30 6.48 14.73
N LEU A 356 -7.81 5.27 14.44
CA LEU A 356 -8.37 4.40 13.39
C LEU A 356 -9.84 4.05 13.63
N LEU A 357 -10.22 3.80 14.89
CA LEU A 357 -11.61 3.57 15.28
C LEU A 357 -12.49 4.80 15.05
N ALA A 358 -11.98 6.00 15.38
CA ALA A 358 -12.73 7.24 15.23
C ALA A 358 -13.03 7.55 13.76
N VAL A 359 -12.02 7.50 12.87
CA VAL A 359 -12.19 7.83 11.44
C VAL A 359 -13.03 6.81 10.68
N SER A 360 -13.09 5.57 11.17
CA SER A 360 -13.94 4.52 10.59
C SER A 360 -15.43 4.67 10.96
N SER A 361 -15.73 5.48 11.98
CA SER A 361 -17.10 5.74 12.45
C SER A 361 -17.76 6.94 11.76
N THR A 362 -16.99 7.76 11.05
CA THR A 362 -17.50 8.89 10.26
C THR A 362 -17.84 8.45 8.84
N PRO A 363 -19.07 8.68 8.34
CA PRO A 363 -19.42 8.40 6.96
C PRO A 363 -18.46 9.15 6.03
N THR A 364 -17.82 8.43 5.11
CA THR A 364 -16.97 9.05 4.08
C THR A 364 -17.86 10.01 3.27
N PRO A 365 -17.52 11.30 3.14
CA PRO A 365 -18.20 12.18 2.20
C PRO A 365 -18.14 11.57 0.80
N PRO A 366 -19.21 11.67 -0.01
CA PRO A 366 -19.16 11.18 -1.38
C PRO A 366 -17.97 11.84 -2.11
N PRO A 367 -17.28 11.10 -3.00
CA PRO A 367 -16.13 11.64 -3.72
C PRO A 367 -16.53 12.92 -4.43
N VAL A 368 -15.80 14.00 -4.14
CA VAL A 368 -15.90 15.24 -4.92
C VAL A 368 -15.18 14.96 -6.23
N ILE A 369 -15.94 14.58 -7.26
CA ILE A 369 -15.43 14.52 -8.62
C ILE A 369 -14.99 15.96 -8.95
N PRO A 370 -13.70 16.25 -9.21
CA PRO A 370 -13.30 17.58 -9.62
C PRO A 370 -14.08 17.91 -10.89
N GLU A 371 -14.89 18.97 -10.84
CA GLU A 371 -15.57 19.47 -12.02
C GLU A 371 -14.50 19.76 -13.07
N VAL A 372 -14.50 18.98 -14.16
CA VAL A 372 -13.71 19.35 -15.34
C VAL A 372 -14.27 20.69 -15.77
N PRO A 373 -13.48 21.79 -15.74
CA PRO A 373 -13.98 23.09 -16.14
C PRO A 373 -14.56 22.94 -17.55
N LEU A 374 -15.83 23.31 -17.74
CA LEU A 374 -16.53 23.23 -19.03
C LEU A 374 -15.76 23.95 -20.15
N ALA A 375 -14.83 24.86 -19.77
CA ALA A 375 -13.85 25.51 -20.63
C ALA A 375 -12.92 24.56 -21.41
N LEU A 376 -12.63 23.35 -20.90
CA LEU A 376 -11.77 22.35 -21.57
C LEU A 376 -12.53 21.45 -22.56
N LEU A 377 -13.87 21.46 -22.56
CA LEU A 377 -14.71 20.71 -23.51
C LEU A 377 -15.04 21.50 -24.78
N LEU A 378 -14.79 22.82 -24.78
CA LEU A 378 -15.08 23.70 -25.91
C LEU A 378 -14.22 23.50 -27.18
N PRO A 379 -12.97 22.97 -27.16
CA PRO A 379 -12.22 22.74 -28.40
C PRO A 379 -12.73 21.53 -29.19
N LEU A 380 -13.33 20.52 -28.54
CA LEU A 380 -13.73 19.26 -29.19
C LEU A 380 -15.05 19.38 -29.96
N VAL A 381 -15.95 20.26 -29.54
CA VAL A 381 -17.23 20.49 -30.25
C VAL A 381 -17.04 21.38 -31.49
N ALA A 382 -16.07 22.30 -31.49
CA ALA A 382 -15.80 23.17 -32.63
C ALA A 382 -15.23 22.42 -33.86
N VAL A 383 -14.44 21.36 -33.64
CA VAL A 383 -13.89 20.55 -34.74
C VAL A 383 -14.95 19.68 -35.41
N ALA A 384 -15.94 19.19 -34.66
CA ALA A 384 -17.04 18.39 -35.21
C ALA A 384 -18.00 19.20 -36.09
N ILE A 385 -18.25 20.47 -35.76
CA ILE A 385 -19.20 21.33 -36.50
C ILE A 385 -18.58 21.87 -37.81
N PHE A 386 -17.28 22.19 -37.84
CA PHE A 386 -16.62 22.67 -39.07
C PHE A 386 -16.20 21.56 -40.06
N GLY A 387 -15.96 20.34 -39.59
CA GLY A 387 -15.67 19.18 -40.46
C GLY A 387 -16.87 18.73 -41.31
N ALA A 388 -18.09 18.83 -40.78
CA ALA A 388 -19.31 18.46 -41.51
C ALA A 388 -19.65 19.43 -42.65
N ALA A 389 -19.37 20.73 -42.48
CA ALA A 389 -19.69 21.76 -43.48
C ALA A 389 -18.82 21.66 -44.76
N THR A 390 -17.59 21.16 -44.65
CA THR A 390 -16.68 20.99 -45.81
C THR A 390 -16.99 19.72 -46.63
N LEU A 391 -17.48 18.65 -46.00
CA LEU A 391 -17.89 17.43 -46.72
C LEU A 391 -19.17 17.60 -47.55
N ILE A 392 -20.13 18.40 -47.07
CA ILE A 392 -21.41 18.64 -47.77
C ILE A 392 -21.19 19.49 -49.03
N ARG A 393 -20.21 20.42 -49.02
CA ARG A 393 -19.92 21.28 -50.17
C ARG A 393 -19.21 20.55 -51.32
N ARG A 394 -18.44 19.49 -51.04
CA ARG A 394 -17.76 18.68 -52.07
C ARG A 394 -18.69 17.72 -52.82
N ARG A 395 -19.75 17.21 -52.18
CA ARG A 395 -20.72 16.28 -52.84
C ARG A 395 -21.67 16.93 -53.84
N ARG A 396 -21.81 18.26 -53.87
CA ARG A 396 -22.71 18.96 -54.82
C ARG A 396 -22.09 19.26 -56.20
N ARG A 397 -20.82 18.96 -56.45
CA ARG A 397 -20.13 19.33 -57.72
C ARG A 397 -19.91 18.20 -58.74
N SER A 398 -20.37 16.98 -58.49
CA SER A 398 -20.22 15.87 -59.44
C SER A 398 -21.55 15.22 -59.80
N ARG A 399 -22.24 15.78 -60.81
CA ARG A 399 -23.20 15.06 -61.66
C ARG A 399 -22.78 15.24 -63.13
N PRO A 400 -22.63 14.17 -63.93
CA PRO A 400 -22.27 14.30 -65.33
C PRO A 400 -23.48 14.72 -66.18
N ARG A 401 -23.22 15.52 -67.22
CA ARG A 401 -24.16 15.82 -68.31
C ARG A 401 -24.43 14.55 -69.13
N SER A 402 -25.70 14.28 -69.39
CA SER A 402 -26.15 13.38 -70.46
C SER A 402 -26.33 14.19 -71.74
N ASP A 403 -25.50 13.93 -72.75
CA ASP A 403 -25.75 14.40 -74.12
C ASP A 403 -26.45 13.29 -74.93
N VAL A 404 -27.44 13.73 -75.68
CA VAL A 404 -28.24 12.97 -76.64
C VAL A 404 -27.61 13.13 -78.01
N SER A 405 -27.16 12.01 -78.59
CA SER A 405 -27.25 11.67 -80.03
C SER A 405 -26.53 10.34 -80.27
#